data_AF-A0A0C3EFB6-F1
#
_entry.id   AF-A0A0C3EFB6-F1
#
_cell.length_a   1.000
_cell.length_b   1.000
_cell.length_c   1.000
_cell.angle_alpha   90.00
_cell.angle_beta   90.00
_cell.angle_gamma   90.00
#
_symmetry.space_group_name_H-M   'P 1'
#
loop_
_entity.id
_entity.type
_entity.pdbx_description
1 polymer ?
#
loop_
_entity_poly.entity_id
_entity_poly.type
_entity_poly.pdbx_seq_one_letter_code
_entity_poly.pdbx_strand_id
1 'polypeptide(L)'
;MLGGTQKRKDKARSLLTKIVNALTAKLEIGGPMASLYLLGNPDHYTNQNFIVFYWKSYVTEVLKAWKQDNDYMYRPYELSDKSLYEWIQIYERSKRTKAEQKKFQSQKHDDVKPSAVFQSDEEANTDFESDSDYLEFDQEKEKEKEGIQRKYAFLKNHPLYETHQVKISKAKNLIPNFAGGSLPRCDRGDREYYCATMLTLFKPWRHGKNLKEDDQSWDEAFTNYKFTPRQTELMKFFNIHYECNDARDDYSKLLKQKNTTDGVFPHWFRADDNDNFDGDNYDNENDFIVHEEHEVDQYTSVGKKGQQRLEQMAEIQKISRILRR
;
A
#
# COMPACT_ATOMS: atom_id res chain seq x y z
N MET A 1 57.31 8.78 29.87
CA MET A 1 57.30 7.36 29.47
C MET A 1 55.88 6.80 29.64
N LEU A 2 55.13 6.57 28.56
CA LEU A 2 53.87 5.80 28.59
C LEU A 2 53.78 4.94 27.30
N GLY A 3 54.76 4.05 27.15
CA GLY A 3 54.79 3.02 26.10
C GLY A 3 53.91 1.83 26.49
N GLY A 4 52.59 1.96 26.37
CA GLY A 4 51.71 0.79 26.38
C GLY A 4 52.00 -0.05 25.15
N THR A 5 52.33 -1.34 25.33
CA THR A 5 52.57 -2.29 24.23
C THR A 5 51.42 -2.24 23.23
N GLN A 6 51.71 -2.29 21.92
CA GLN A 6 50.72 -2.16 20.84
C GLN A 6 49.47 -3.04 21.09
N LYS A 7 49.72 -4.27 21.58
CA LYS A 7 48.71 -5.27 21.99
C LYS A 7 47.71 -4.77 23.05
N ARG A 8 48.12 -3.87 23.95
CA ARG A 8 47.27 -3.27 24.99
C ARG A 8 46.39 -2.16 24.42
N LYS A 9 46.92 -1.39 23.45
CA LYS A 9 46.15 -0.39 22.70
C LYS A 9 45.09 -1.05 21.82
N ASP A 10 45.42 -2.17 21.18
CA ASP A 10 44.49 -2.91 20.33
C ASP A 10 43.37 -3.58 21.14
N LYS A 11 43.70 -4.10 22.34
CA LYS A 11 42.69 -4.59 23.30
C LYS A 11 41.77 -3.47 23.79
N ALA A 12 42.32 -2.28 24.07
CA ALA A 12 41.53 -1.13 24.51
C ALA A 12 40.59 -0.64 23.39
N ARG A 13 41.06 -0.60 22.15
CA ARG A 13 40.21 -0.31 20.98
C ARG A 13 39.10 -1.33 20.81
N SER A 14 39.42 -2.63 20.86
CA SER A 14 38.42 -3.69 20.77
C SER A 14 37.36 -3.59 21.88
N LEU A 15 37.77 -3.27 23.11
CA LEU A 15 36.86 -3.07 24.23
C LEU A 15 35.94 -1.85 23.99
N LEU A 16 36.50 -0.72 23.56
CA LEU A 16 35.72 0.48 23.25
C LEU A 16 34.73 0.23 22.10
N THR A 17 35.14 -0.45 21.04
CA THR A 17 34.25 -0.81 19.93
C THR A 17 33.11 -1.73 20.40
N LYS A 18 33.40 -2.71 21.26
CA LYS A 18 32.36 -3.58 21.85
C LYS A 18 31.39 -2.82 22.74
N ILE A 19 31.89 -1.86 23.53
CA ILE A 19 31.05 -1.01 24.38
C ILE A 19 30.18 -0.10 23.51
N VAL A 20 30.75 0.54 22.48
CA VAL A 20 29.99 1.39 21.55
C VAL A 20 28.93 0.57 20.84
N ASN A 21 29.27 -0.60 20.29
CA ASN A 21 28.30 -1.47 19.62
C ASN A 21 27.21 -1.95 20.59
N ALA A 22 27.56 -2.28 21.83
CA ALA A 22 26.59 -2.66 22.86
C ALA A 22 25.71 -1.49 23.32
N LEU A 23 26.23 -0.26 23.34
CA LEU A 23 25.46 0.95 23.65
C LEU A 23 24.57 1.36 22.47
N THR A 24 25.05 1.25 21.24
CA THR A 24 24.26 1.47 20.02
C THR A 24 23.14 0.44 19.90
N ALA A 25 23.37 -0.81 20.30
CA ALA A 25 22.34 -1.85 20.35
C ALA A 25 21.36 -1.70 21.52
N LYS A 26 21.72 -0.96 22.58
CA LYS A 26 20.89 -0.74 23.78
C LYS A 26 20.22 0.63 23.84
N LEU A 27 20.63 1.56 22.98
CA LEU A 27 19.90 2.80 22.76
C LEU A 27 18.67 2.44 21.94
N GLU A 28 17.51 2.43 22.60
CA GLU A 28 16.20 2.22 21.95
C GLU A 28 15.96 3.26 20.83
N ILE A 29 16.68 4.39 20.87
CA ILE A 29 16.66 5.45 19.88
C ILE A 29 18.10 5.76 19.45
N GLY A 30 18.42 5.53 18.18
CA GLY A 30 19.73 5.83 17.62
C GLY A 30 20.09 7.32 17.75
N GLY A 31 21.37 7.64 17.95
CA GLY A 31 21.86 9.03 18.08
C GLY A 31 21.32 10.02 17.02
N PRO A 32 21.23 9.64 15.72
CA PRO A 32 20.60 10.49 14.71
C PRO A 32 19.13 10.80 14.98
N MET A 33 18.36 9.84 15.51
CA MET A 33 16.95 10.02 15.86
C MET A 33 16.80 10.93 17.09
N ALA A 34 17.67 10.79 18.09
CA ALA A 34 17.72 11.72 19.22
C ALA A 34 18.06 13.16 18.78
N SER A 35 19.01 13.33 17.86
CA SER A 35 19.33 14.64 17.27
C SER A 35 18.15 15.21 16.47
N LEU A 36 17.37 14.38 15.76
CA LEU A 36 16.17 14.82 15.05
C LEU A 36 15.11 15.41 15.98
N TYR A 37 14.80 14.72 17.08
CA TYR A 37 13.86 15.23 18.10
C TYR A 37 14.36 16.51 18.76
N LEU A 38 15.65 16.59 19.10
CA LEU A 38 16.24 17.80 19.68
C LEU A 38 16.20 18.99 18.73
N LEU A 39 16.23 18.76 17.42
CA LEU A 39 16.08 19.77 16.38
C LEU A 39 14.59 20.07 16.05
N GLY A 40 13.64 19.41 16.72
CA GLY A 40 12.21 19.60 16.48
C GLY A 40 11.71 19.02 15.16
N ASN A 41 12.45 18.10 14.53
CA ASN A 41 12.03 17.45 13.30
C ASN A 41 11.00 16.35 13.60
N PRO A 42 9.98 16.17 12.74
CA PRO A 42 9.02 15.08 12.88
C PRO A 42 9.67 13.72 12.62
N ASP A 43 9.09 12.67 13.21
CA ASP A 43 9.57 11.28 13.09
C ASP A 43 9.39 10.66 11.71
N HIS A 44 8.68 11.34 10.83
CA HIS A 44 8.28 10.84 9.52
C HIS A 44 8.63 11.86 8.44
N TYR A 45 9.46 11.44 7.50
CA TYR A 45 9.75 12.15 6.27
C TYR A 45 8.74 11.73 5.20
N THR A 46 7.57 12.34 5.17
CA THR A 46 6.58 12.07 4.12
C THR A 46 6.10 13.37 3.50
N ASN A 47 6.49 13.64 2.26
CA ASN A 47 5.98 14.77 1.49
C ASN A 47 4.50 14.58 1.08
N GLN A 48 3.95 13.38 1.26
CA GLN A 48 2.64 12.95 0.75
C GLN A 48 1.96 12.04 1.75
N ASN A 49 0.62 12.03 1.71
CA ASN A 49 -0.18 11.15 2.55
C ASN A 49 -0.49 9.86 1.80
N PHE A 50 -0.36 8.72 2.46
CA PHE A 50 -0.60 7.40 1.86
C PHE A 50 -1.88 6.77 2.39
N ILE A 51 -2.60 6.05 1.53
CA ILE A 51 -3.76 5.24 1.91
C ILE A 51 -3.50 3.79 1.55
N VAL A 52 -3.73 2.89 2.49
CA VAL A 52 -3.64 1.45 2.24
C VAL A 52 -4.72 1.01 1.25
N PHE A 53 -4.29 0.38 0.15
CA PHE A 53 -5.16 -0.04 -0.93
C PHE A 53 -5.00 -1.54 -1.21
N TYR A 54 -6.00 -2.33 -0.83
CA TYR A 54 -6.06 -3.76 -1.10
C TYR A 54 -6.53 -4.03 -2.54
N TRP A 55 -5.59 -4.02 -3.48
CA TRP A 55 -5.91 -4.02 -4.92
C TRP A 55 -6.40 -5.38 -5.43
N LYS A 56 -5.90 -6.49 -4.86
CA LYS A 56 -6.22 -7.83 -5.36
C LYS A 56 -7.71 -8.15 -5.31
N SER A 57 -8.45 -7.67 -4.31
CA SER A 57 -9.89 -7.90 -4.22
C SER A 57 -10.62 -7.38 -5.47
N TYR A 58 -10.30 -6.17 -5.91
CA TYR A 58 -10.89 -5.57 -7.12
C TYR A 58 -10.56 -6.35 -8.39
N VAL A 59 -9.31 -6.82 -8.52
CA VAL A 59 -8.91 -7.65 -9.67
C VAL A 59 -9.62 -9.00 -9.65
N THR A 60 -9.71 -9.66 -8.49
CA THR A 60 -10.43 -10.93 -8.37
C THR A 60 -11.91 -10.81 -8.67
N GLU A 61 -12.52 -9.68 -8.30
CA GLU A 61 -13.93 -9.39 -8.60
C GLU A 61 -14.17 -9.24 -10.11
N VAL A 62 -13.27 -8.54 -10.80
CA VAL A 62 -13.32 -8.41 -12.26
C VAL A 62 -13.12 -9.74 -12.97
N LEU A 63 -12.22 -10.59 -12.46
CA LEU A 63 -11.89 -11.88 -13.08
C LEU A 63 -12.90 -12.99 -12.78
N LYS A 64 -13.47 -13.02 -11.57
CA LYS A 64 -14.30 -14.13 -11.09
C LYS A 64 -15.78 -13.75 -10.91
N ALA A 65 -16.17 -12.50 -11.16
CA ALA A 65 -17.55 -12.01 -11.07
C ALA A 65 -18.29 -12.35 -9.76
N TRP A 66 -17.56 -12.43 -8.63
CA TRP A 66 -18.21 -12.58 -7.32
C TRP A 66 -18.87 -11.25 -6.92
N LYS A 67 -19.76 -11.32 -5.94
CA LYS A 67 -20.41 -10.14 -5.36
C LYS A 67 -19.68 -9.77 -4.08
N GLN A 68 -18.63 -8.96 -4.16
CA GLN A 68 -18.23 -8.14 -3.02
C GLN A 68 -18.92 -6.78 -3.11
N ASP A 69 -19.54 -6.38 -2.00
CA ASP A 69 -20.12 -5.06 -1.87
C ASP A 69 -19.02 -4.01 -1.73
N ASN A 70 -18.49 -3.59 -2.88
CA ASN A 70 -17.41 -2.61 -2.96
C ASN A 70 -17.98 -1.20 -3.14
N ASP A 71 -17.56 -0.27 -2.28
CA ASP A 71 -17.96 1.15 -2.32
C ASP A 71 -17.75 1.78 -3.72
N TYR A 72 -16.72 1.35 -4.47
CA TYR A 72 -16.43 1.83 -5.83
C TYR A 72 -17.50 1.43 -6.86
N MET A 73 -18.06 0.21 -6.78
CA MET A 73 -19.06 -0.29 -7.73
C MET A 73 -20.38 0.46 -7.57
N TYR A 74 -20.72 0.81 -6.33
CA TYR A 74 -21.94 1.52 -5.97
C TYR A 74 -21.75 3.04 -5.83
N ARG A 75 -20.67 3.56 -6.45
CA ARG A 75 -20.43 5.01 -6.49
C ARG A 75 -21.57 5.77 -7.21
N PRO A 76 -21.79 7.06 -6.89
CA PRO A 76 -22.76 7.91 -7.58
C PRO A 76 -22.54 7.97 -9.10
N TYR A 77 -23.57 8.31 -9.88
CA TYR A 77 -23.45 8.39 -11.35
C TYR A 77 -22.57 9.56 -11.80
N GLU A 78 -22.50 10.62 -10.99
CA GLU A 78 -21.68 11.81 -11.19
C GLU A 78 -20.18 11.51 -11.13
N LEU A 79 -19.81 10.35 -10.59
CA LEU A 79 -18.42 9.89 -10.43
C LEU A 79 -18.15 8.63 -11.25
N SER A 80 -19.01 8.33 -12.23
CA SER A 80 -18.87 7.15 -13.09
C SER A 80 -17.62 7.21 -13.97
N ASP A 81 -17.17 8.41 -14.31
CA ASP A 81 -15.97 8.71 -15.10
C ASP A 81 -14.66 8.42 -14.35
N LYS A 82 -14.69 8.33 -13.02
CA LYS A 82 -13.47 8.12 -12.22
C LYS A 82 -13.00 6.68 -12.26
N SER A 83 -11.71 6.51 -12.55
CA SER A 83 -11.02 5.23 -12.44
C SER A 83 -10.91 4.79 -10.98
N LEU A 84 -10.64 3.50 -10.74
CA LEU A 84 -10.48 2.98 -9.37
C LEU A 84 -9.32 3.69 -8.65
N TYR A 85 -8.20 3.91 -9.35
CA TYR A 85 -7.05 4.63 -8.81
C TYR A 85 -7.43 6.04 -8.35
N GLU A 86 -8.08 6.83 -9.22
CA GLU A 86 -8.55 8.18 -8.88
C GLU A 86 -9.58 8.19 -7.76
N TRP A 87 -10.49 7.22 -7.77
CA TRP A 87 -11.48 7.07 -6.71
C TRP A 87 -10.83 6.95 -5.34
N ILE A 88 -9.83 6.08 -5.18
CA ILE A 88 -9.14 5.88 -3.89
C ILE A 88 -8.45 7.16 -3.41
N GLN A 89 -7.99 8.01 -4.33
CA GLN A 89 -7.35 9.27 -3.98
C GLN A 89 -8.34 10.31 -3.44
N ILE A 90 -9.57 10.34 -3.95
CA ILE A 90 -10.55 11.39 -3.62
C ILE A 90 -11.64 10.92 -2.64
N TYR A 91 -11.79 9.61 -2.48
CA TYR A 91 -12.89 8.98 -1.76
C TYR A 91 -12.68 9.04 -0.24
N GLU A 92 -13.68 9.59 0.45
CA GLU A 92 -13.79 9.49 1.90
C GLU A 92 -15.19 9.01 2.28
N ARG A 93 -15.28 7.86 2.97
CA ARG A 93 -16.54 7.36 3.50
C ARG A 93 -16.89 8.11 4.77
N SER A 94 -18.07 8.72 4.82
CA SER A 94 -18.56 9.38 6.04
C SER A 94 -19.92 8.85 6.48
N LYS A 95 -20.11 8.72 7.78
CA LYS A 95 -21.40 8.37 8.38
C LYS A 95 -22.30 9.59 8.39
N ARG A 96 -23.56 9.41 8.01
CA ARG A 96 -24.57 10.47 8.11
C ARG A 96 -24.96 10.71 9.57
N THR A 97 -25.24 11.96 9.91
CA THR A 97 -25.80 12.29 11.24
C THR A 97 -27.25 11.79 11.36
N LYS A 98 -27.76 11.63 12.59
CA LYS A 98 -29.15 11.19 12.82
C LYS A 98 -30.17 12.14 12.18
N ALA A 99 -29.87 13.44 12.14
CA ALA A 99 -30.72 14.44 11.51
C ALA A 99 -30.71 14.31 9.97
N GLU A 100 -29.54 14.13 9.36
CA GLU A 100 -29.38 13.90 7.92
C GLU A 100 -30.04 12.58 7.47
N GLN A 101 -29.95 11.52 8.28
CA GLN A 101 -30.61 10.24 7.99
C GLN A 101 -32.14 10.40 7.96
N LYS A 102 -32.71 11.11 8.95
CA LYS A 102 -34.15 11.39 8.97
C LYS A 102 -34.58 12.20 7.74
N LYS A 103 -33.83 13.24 7.37
CA LYS A 103 -34.10 14.05 6.16
C LYS A 103 -34.02 13.22 4.88
N PHE A 104 -33.04 12.34 4.78
CA PHE A 104 -32.87 11.48 3.60
C PHE A 104 -33.95 10.41 3.49
N GLN A 105 -34.41 9.86 4.62
CA GLN A 105 -35.51 8.90 4.65
C GLN A 105 -36.86 9.58 4.36
N SER A 106 -37.08 10.82 4.83
CA SER A 106 -38.30 11.58 4.49
C SER A 106 -38.38 11.96 3.02
N GLN A 107 -37.22 12.22 2.37
CA GLN A 107 -37.16 12.51 0.93
C GLN A 107 -37.43 11.30 0.03
N LYS A 108 -37.58 10.08 0.55
CA LYS A 108 -37.91 8.89 -0.26
C LYS A 108 -39.37 8.86 -0.74
N HIS A 109 -40.25 9.74 -0.23
CA HIS A 109 -41.68 9.73 -0.55
C HIS A 109 -42.09 10.58 -1.75
N ASP A 110 -41.18 11.41 -2.28
CA ASP A 110 -41.38 12.15 -3.53
C ASP A 110 -40.38 11.66 -4.58
N ASP A 111 -40.88 11.30 -5.76
CA ASP A 111 -40.13 10.72 -6.88
C ASP A 111 -39.15 11.72 -7.52
N VAL A 112 -38.08 12.08 -6.80
CA VAL A 112 -36.98 12.87 -7.34
C VAL A 112 -35.66 12.15 -7.07
N LYS A 113 -34.93 11.88 -8.16
CA LYS A 113 -33.55 11.38 -8.13
C LYS A 113 -32.74 12.24 -7.16
N PRO A 114 -32.05 11.67 -6.15
CA PRO A 114 -31.27 12.48 -5.22
C PRO A 114 -30.09 13.09 -5.98
N SER A 115 -30.27 14.34 -6.42
CA SER A 115 -29.21 15.18 -6.96
C SER A 115 -28.22 15.52 -5.84
N ALA A 116 -26.97 15.79 -6.21
CA ALA A 116 -25.88 16.15 -5.30
C ALA A 116 -26.37 17.18 -4.26
N VAL A 117 -26.33 16.81 -2.97
CA VAL A 117 -26.71 17.73 -1.89
C VAL A 117 -25.50 18.63 -1.64
N PHE A 118 -25.54 19.82 -2.24
CA PHE A 118 -24.61 20.90 -1.94
C PHE A 118 -24.94 21.40 -0.53
N GLN A 119 -24.04 21.17 0.42
CA GLN A 119 -24.09 21.80 1.74
C GLN A 119 -22.87 22.70 1.85
N SER A 120 -23.11 24.01 1.82
CA SER A 120 -22.18 25.00 2.33
C SER A 120 -22.31 24.99 3.86
N ASP A 121 -21.25 24.63 4.56
CA ASP A 121 -21.16 24.82 6.00
C ASP A 121 -20.87 26.31 6.25
N GLU A 122 -21.91 27.15 6.26
CA GLU A 122 -21.84 28.46 6.90
C GLU A 122 -22.30 28.31 8.35
N GLU A 123 -21.35 28.38 9.28
CA GLU A 123 -21.63 28.59 10.69
C GLU A 123 -22.16 30.02 10.87
N ALA A 124 -23.48 30.20 10.71
CA ALA A 124 -24.15 31.45 11.04
C ALA A 124 -24.50 31.49 12.53
N ASN A 125 -23.74 32.30 13.28
CA ASN A 125 -24.21 32.88 14.53
C ASN A 125 -25.54 33.60 14.29
N THR A 126 -26.50 33.34 15.16
CA THR A 126 -27.79 34.03 15.22
C THR A 126 -27.58 35.50 15.53
N ASP A 127 -28.03 36.40 14.65
CA ASP A 127 -28.90 37.53 15.01
C ASP A 127 -29.28 38.38 13.78
N PHE A 128 -30.53 38.87 13.83
CA PHE A 128 -31.10 40.03 13.14
C PHE A 128 -32.08 39.80 11.97
N GLU A 129 -33.31 40.27 12.21
CA GLU A 129 -34.49 40.27 11.33
C GLU A 129 -34.40 41.35 10.23
N SER A 130 -35.07 41.13 9.09
CA SER A 130 -36.04 42.07 8.47
C SER A 130 -36.12 41.93 6.93
N ASP A 131 -37.32 41.58 6.46
CA ASP A 131 -38.02 41.98 5.21
C ASP A 131 -37.23 42.56 4.02
N SER A 132 -37.31 41.89 2.85
CA SER A 132 -38.01 42.44 1.66
C SER A 132 -37.88 41.52 0.43
N ASP A 133 -39.01 41.31 -0.24
CA ASP A 133 -39.15 40.73 -1.58
C ASP A 133 -38.39 41.55 -2.63
N TYR A 134 -37.55 40.91 -3.46
CA TYR A 134 -37.34 41.28 -4.87
C TYR A 134 -36.73 40.09 -5.64
N LEU A 135 -37.43 39.65 -6.69
CA LEU A 135 -36.96 38.69 -7.69
C LEU A 135 -36.03 39.39 -8.67
N GLU A 136 -34.78 38.95 -8.77
CA GLU A 136 -33.91 39.31 -9.90
C GLU A 136 -33.21 38.05 -10.44
N PHE A 137 -33.49 37.77 -11.71
CA PHE A 137 -32.92 36.72 -12.52
C PHE A 137 -31.59 37.23 -13.04
N ASP A 138 -30.46 36.62 -12.66
CA ASP A 138 -29.21 36.89 -13.38
C ASP A 138 -28.29 35.68 -13.51
N GLN A 139 -27.78 35.55 -14.73
CA GLN A 139 -26.84 34.53 -15.20
C GLN A 139 -25.44 34.86 -14.68
N GLU A 140 -24.83 34.02 -13.85
CA GLU A 140 -23.39 34.15 -13.57
C GLU A 140 -22.61 32.82 -13.54
N LYS A 141 -21.73 32.74 -14.54
CA LYS A 141 -20.38 32.16 -14.59
C LYS A 141 -19.93 31.37 -13.36
N GLU A 142 -19.58 30.11 -13.61
CA GLU A 142 -18.81 29.24 -12.73
C GLU A 142 -17.47 29.89 -12.34
N LYS A 143 -17.42 30.47 -11.13
CA LYS A 143 -16.16 30.70 -10.41
C LYS A 143 -15.96 29.51 -9.48
N GLU A 144 -14.94 28.71 -9.76
CA GLU A 144 -14.45 27.64 -8.90
C GLU A 144 -14.08 28.22 -7.53
N LYS A 145 -14.92 27.97 -6.52
CA LYS A 145 -14.54 28.17 -5.11
C LYS A 145 -13.84 26.91 -4.63
N GLU A 146 -12.52 27.01 -4.46
CA GLU A 146 -11.69 26.05 -3.74
C GLU A 146 -12.22 25.91 -2.29
N GLY A 147 -12.81 24.77 -1.96
CA GLY A 147 -13.30 24.48 -0.60
C GLY A 147 -14.60 23.69 -0.49
N ILE A 148 -15.31 23.47 -1.60
CA ILE A 148 -16.64 22.83 -1.54
C ILE A 148 -16.50 21.30 -1.42
N GLN A 149 -16.70 20.78 -0.21
CA GLN A 149 -16.84 19.33 0.01
C GLN A 149 -18.19 18.85 -0.51
N ARG A 150 -18.19 18.23 -1.69
CA ARG A 150 -19.41 17.63 -2.25
C ARG A 150 -19.69 16.29 -1.58
N LYS A 151 -20.91 16.14 -1.04
CA LYS A 151 -21.43 14.91 -0.43
C LYS A 151 -22.39 14.24 -1.41
N TYR A 152 -22.23 12.94 -1.61
CA TYR A 152 -23.09 12.14 -2.49
C TYR A 152 -23.61 10.89 -1.78
N ALA A 153 -24.82 10.46 -2.11
CA ALA A 153 -25.35 9.18 -1.68
C ALA A 153 -24.76 8.04 -2.53
N PHE A 154 -24.53 6.87 -1.93
CA PHE A 154 -24.28 5.64 -2.69
C PHE A 154 -25.47 5.30 -3.59
N LEU A 155 -25.34 4.30 -4.47
CA LEU A 155 -26.51 3.74 -5.16
C LEU A 155 -27.41 2.94 -4.21
N LYS A 156 -28.70 2.84 -4.53
CA LYS A 156 -29.73 2.19 -3.69
C LYS A 156 -29.40 0.74 -3.30
N ASN A 157 -28.62 0.05 -4.13
CA ASN A 157 -28.24 -1.35 -3.92
C ASN A 157 -27.03 -1.52 -2.97
N HIS A 158 -26.45 -0.42 -2.46
CA HIS A 158 -25.34 -0.49 -1.53
C HIS A 158 -25.82 -0.83 -0.11
N PRO A 159 -25.17 -1.75 0.63
CA PRO A 159 -25.55 -2.10 2.01
C PRO A 159 -25.59 -0.89 2.97
N LEU A 160 -24.77 0.12 2.70
CA LEU A 160 -24.66 1.33 3.52
C LEU A 160 -25.36 2.55 2.89
N TYR A 161 -26.24 2.37 1.90
CA TYR A 161 -26.94 3.45 1.20
C TYR A 161 -27.60 4.47 2.15
N GLU A 162 -28.28 3.98 3.18
CA GLU A 162 -29.02 4.81 4.13
C GLU A 162 -28.14 5.45 5.21
N THR A 163 -27.04 4.78 5.58
CA THR A 163 -26.26 5.13 6.76
C THR A 163 -25.04 5.98 6.44
N HIS A 164 -24.45 5.79 5.26
CA HIS A 164 -23.21 6.43 4.84
C HIS A 164 -23.40 7.28 3.58
N GLN A 165 -22.42 8.14 3.33
CA GLN A 165 -22.34 9.00 2.16
C GLN A 165 -20.88 9.15 1.73
N VAL A 166 -20.69 9.39 0.44
CA VAL A 166 -19.40 9.64 -0.19
C VAL A 166 -19.07 11.12 -0.04
N LYS A 167 -17.96 11.43 0.63
CA LYS A 167 -17.35 12.76 0.60
C LYS A 167 -16.21 12.74 -0.42
N ILE A 168 -16.16 13.77 -1.27
CA ILE A 168 -15.04 13.98 -2.17
C ILE A 168 -14.12 15.03 -1.56
N SER A 169 -12.87 14.66 -1.32
CA SER A 169 -11.84 15.60 -0.91
C SER A 169 -10.79 15.76 -2.01
N LYS A 170 -10.90 16.83 -2.81
CA LYS A 170 -9.90 17.15 -3.84
C LYS A 170 -8.61 17.76 -3.27
N ALA A 171 -8.66 18.25 -2.03
CA ALA A 171 -7.53 18.96 -1.40
C ALA A 171 -6.46 18.02 -0.83
N LYS A 172 -6.76 16.74 -0.65
CA LYS A 172 -5.82 15.77 -0.07
C LYS A 172 -5.06 15.08 -1.21
N ASN A 173 -3.76 15.34 -1.32
CA ASN A 173 -2.87 14.56 -2.19
C ASN A 173 -2.62 13.18 -1.55
N LEU A 174 -3.53 12.25 -1.82
CA LEU A 174 -3.46 10.88 -1.32
C LEU A 174 -2.83 9.98 -2.37
N ILE A 175 -1.85 9.18 -1.96
CA ILE A 175 -1.17 8.20 -2.80
C ILE A 175 -1.58 6.79 -2.34
N PRO A 176 -2.19 5.97 -3.21
CA PRO A 176 -2.50 4.60 -2.88
C PRO A 176 -1.22 3.79 -2.63
N ASN A 177 -1.13 3.19 -1.45
CA ASN A 177 -0.13 2.20 -1.07
C ASN A 177 -0.71 0.80 -1.28
N PHE A 178 -0.21 0.09 -2.28
CA PHE A 178 -0.74 -1.21 -2.70
C PHE A 178 -0.41 -2.30 -1.67
N ALA A 179 -1.45 -2.85 -1.04
CA ALA A 179 -1.38 -3.93 -0.07
C ALA A 179 -1.98 -5.23 -0.61
N GLY A 180 -1.54 -6.37 -0.06
CA GLY A 180 -1.96 -7.70 -0.50
C GLY A 180 -0.99 -8.37 -1.47
N GLY A 181 0.24 -7.86 -1.59
CA GLY A 181 1.30 -8.40 -2.44
C GLY A 181 1.67 -7.45 -3.59
N SER A 182 2.76 -7.80 -4.25
CA SER A 182 3.40 -7.00 -5.30
C SER A 182 2.54 -6.95 -6.58
N LEU A 183 2.47 -5.78 -7.22
CA LEU A 183 1.75 -5.60 -8.48
C LEU A 183 2.37 -6.46 -9.60
N PRO A 184 1.58 -6.98 -10.57
CA PRO A 184 2.15 -7.77 -11.67
C PRO A 184 3.17 -6.95 -12.46
N ARG A 185 4.25 -7.60 -12.90
CA ARG A 185 5.29 -6.96 -13.70
C ARG A 185 4.85 -6.87 -15.16
N CYS A 186 5.33 -5.85 -15.88
CA CYS A 186 5.00 -5.71 -17.30
C CYS A 186 5.88 -6.58 -18.21
N ASP A 187 7.08 -6.94 -17.73
CA ASP A 187 8.15 -7.62 -18.46
C ASP A 187 8.16 -9.15 -18.25
N ARG A 188 7.71 -9.62 -17.08
CA ARG A 188 7.75 -11.03 -16.67
C ARG A 188 6.44 -11.47 -16.02
N GLY A 189 6.08 -12.73 -16.22
CA GLY A 189 4.91 -13.36 -15.61
C GLY A 189 3.69 -13.38 -16.54
N ASP A 190 2.50 -13.44 -15.94
CA ASP A 190 1.24 -13.52 -16.67
C ASP A 190 0.82 -12.14 -17.23
N ARG A 191 0.94 -12.01 -18.55
CA ARG A 191 0.59 -10.81 -19.30
C ARG A 191 -0.91 -10.50 -19.25
N GLU A 192 -1.76 -11.52 -19.31
CA GLU A 192 -3.21 -11.33 -19.24
C GLU A 192 -3.60 -10.78 -17.87
N TYR A 193 -3.00 -11.32 -16.81
CA TYR A 193 -3.20 -10.83 -15.44
C TYR A 193 -2.68 -9.39 -15.24
N TYR A 194 -1.53 -9.05 -15.84
CA TYR A 194 -1.03 -7.67 -15.85
C TYR A 194 -2.02 -6.71 -16.52
N CYS A 195 -2.46 -7.05 -17.73
CA CYS A 195 -3.39 -6.24 -18.52
C CYS A 195 -4.73 -6.07 -17.80
N ALA A 196 -5.28 -7.15 -17.24
CA ALA A 196 -6.48 -7.11 -16.40
C ALA A 196 -6.28 -6.16 -15.21
N THR A 197 -5.18 -6.30 -14.46
CA THR A 197 -4.88 -5.46 -13.30
C THR A 197 -4.79 -3.99 -13.68
N MET A 198 -4.03 -3.63 -14.72
CA MET A 198 -3.89 -2.24 -15.16
C MET A 198 -5.21 -1.63 -15.64
N LEU A 199 -6.04 -2.41 -16.35
CA LEU A 199 -7.38 -2.00 -16.74
C LEU A 199 -8.28 -1.78 -15.52
N THR A 200 -8.23 -2.66 -14.53
CA THR A 200 -9.02 -2.47 -13.30
C THR A 200 -8.66 -1.19 -12.55
N LEU A 201 -7.40 -0.76 -12.59
CA LEU A 201 -6.94 0.42 -11.88
C LEU A 201 -7.30 1.72 -12.62
N PHE A 202 -7.13 1.75 -13.94
CA PHE A 202 -7.11 3.00 -14.71
C PHE A 202 -8.26 3.19 -15.70
N LYS A 203 -8.96 2.12 -16.11
CA LYS A 203 -10.19 2.23 -16.90
C LYS A 203 -11.36 2.37 -15.92
N PRO A 204 -12.31 3.30 -16.09
CA PRO A 204 -13.49 3.36 -15.23
C PRO A 204 -14.42 2.16 -15.47
N TRP A 205 -14.88 1.51 -14.40
CA TRP A 205 -15.77 0.34 -14.51
C TRP A 205 -16.74 0.26 -13.33
N ARG A 206 -17.87 -0.44 -13.51
CA ARG A 206 -18.75 -0.90 -12.41
C ARG A 206 -18.81 -2.42 -12.34
N HIS A 207 -18.67 -3.07 -13.50
CA HIS A 207 -18.63 -4.52 -13.62
C HIS A 207 -17.47 -4.94 -14.52
N GLY A 208 -16.97 -6.18 -14.39
CA GLY A 208 -15.90 -6.71 -15.22
C GLY A 208 -16.18 -6.61 -16.72
N LYS A 209 -17.46 -6.75 -17.12
CA LYS A 209 -17.93 -6.57 -18.51
C LYS A 209 -17.69 -5.16 -19.09
N ASN A 210 -17.48 -4.13 -18.26
CA ASN A 210 -17.11 -2.80 -18.77
C ASN A 210 -15.65 -2.72 -19.21
N LEU A 211 -14.81 -3.64 -18.73
CA LEU A 211 -13.38 -3.62 -19.01
C LEU A 211 -13.05 -4.33 -20.31
N LYS A 212 -13.78 -5.40 -20.64
CA LYS A 212 -13.51 -6.28 -21.77
C LYS A 212 -14.81 -6.89 -22.29
N GLU A 213 -14.90 -7.07 -23.62
CA GLU A 213 -15.97 -7.85 -24.26
C GLU A 213 -15.75 -9.36 -24.05
N ASP A 214 -16.82 -10.17 -24.15
CA ASP A 214 -16.76 -11.60 -23.85
C ASP A 214 -15.78 -12.37 -24.77
N ASP A 215 -15.60 -11.93 -26.03
CA ASP A 215 -14.73 -12.59 -27.03
C ASP A 215 -13.30 -12.00 -27.12
N GLN A 216 -13.03 -10.88 -26.46
CA GLN A 216 -11.74 -10.18 -26.56
C GLN A 216 -10.68 -10.83 -25.64
N SER A 217 -9.38 -10.62 -25.81
CA SER A 217 -8.37 -10.93 -24.78
C SER A 217 -8.09 -9.74 -23.86
N TRP A 218 -7.50 -9.94 -22.67
CA TRP A 218 -7.17 -8.80 -21.80
C TRP A 218 -6.07 -7.94 -22.40
N ASP A 219 -5.10 -8.54 -23.09
CA ASP A 219 -4.05 -7.80 -23.81
C ASP A 219 -4.60 -6.95 -24.96
N GLU A 220 -5.57 -7.46 -25.74
CA GLU A 220 -6.26 -6.67 -26.76
C GLU A 220 -7.05 -5.50 -26.14
N ALA A 221 -7.76 -5.73 -25.04
CA ALA A 221 -8.50 -4.67 -24.34
C ALA A 221 -7.57 -3.58 -23.80
N PHE A 222 -6.41 -3.99 -23.31
CA PHE A 222 -5.38 -3.08 -22.82
C PHE A 222 -4.79 -2.24 -23.97
N THR A 223 -4.47 -2.88 -25.09
CA THR A 223 -3.88 -2.20 -26.26
C THR A 223 -4.86 -1.23 -26.92
N ASN A 224 -6.15 -1.58 -26.95
CA ASN A 224 -7.20 -0.73 -27.52
C ASN A 224 -7.57 0.46 -26.63
N TYR A 225 -7.34 0.37 -25.32
CA TYR A 225 -7.66 1.45 -24.39
C TYR A 225 -6.58 2.54 -24.38
N LYS A 226 -7.03 3.80 -24.49
CA LYS A 226 -6.13 4.96 -24.49
C LYS A 226 -5.89 5.46 -23.06
N PHE A 227 -4.76 5.08 -22.49
CA PHE A 227 -4.31 5.59 -21.19
C PHE A 227 -3.85 7.06 -21.29
N THR A 228 -4.08 7.82 -20.22
CA THR A 228 -3.55 9.19 -20.14
C THR A 228 -2.03 9.17 -19.95
N PRO A 229 -1.29 10.24 -20.33
CA PRO A 229 0.15 10.29 -20.13
C PRO A 229 0.57 10.04 -18.68
N ARG A 230 -0.22 10.56 -17.73
CA ARG A 230 0.01 10.35 -16.29
C ARG A 230 -0.20 8.89 -15.87
N GLN A 231 -1.21 8.20 -16.41
CA GLN A 231 -1.45 6.79 -16.11
C GLN A 231 -0.29 5.92 -16.63
N THR A 232 0.18 6.19 -17.86
CA THR A 232 1.35 5.50 -18.42
C THR A 232 2.62 5.75 -17.61
N GLU A 233 2.80 6.97 -17.08
CA GLU A 233 3.89 7.30 -16.17
C GLU A 233 3.79 6.51 -14.85
N LEU A 234 2.61 6.43 -14.25
CA LEU A 234 2.38 5.62 -13.05
C LEU A 234 2.69 4.13 -13.29
N MET A 235 2.29 3.58 -14.44
CA MET A 235 2.61 2.21 -14.82
C MET A 235 4.13 1.98 -14.90
N LYS A 236 4.88 2.95 -15.45
CA LYS A 236 6.36 2.89 -15.46
C LYS A 236 6.91 2.91 -14.04
N PHE A 237 6.40 3.79 -13.18
CA PHE A 237 6.83 3.87 -11.78
C PHE A 237 6.56 2.57 -11.00
N PHE A 238 5.47 1.87 -11.30
CA PHE A 238 5.23 0.55 -10.71
C PHE A 238 6.30 -0.48 -11.10
N ASN A 239 6.86 -0.37 -12.31
CA ASN A 239 7.92 -1.27 -12.78
C ASN A 239 9.30 -0.95 -12.19
N ILE A 240 9.59 0.32 -11.90
CA ILE A 240 10.91 0.77 -11.38
C ILE A 240 11.31 -0.01 -10.12
N HIS A 241 10.37 -0.29 -9.22
CA HIS A 241 10.66 -1.07 -8.02
C HIS A 241 11.30 -2.43 -8.36
N TYR A 242 10.81 -3.09 -9.41
CA TYR A 242 11.36 -4.35 -9.87
C TYR A 242 12.69 -4.19 -10.58
N GLU A 243 12.85 -3.16 -11.41
CA GLU A 243 14.13 -2.85 -12.07
C GLU A 243 15.25 -2.64 -11.04
N CYS A 244 14.96 -1.91 -9.95
CA CYS A 244 15.89 -1.70 -8.85
C CYS A 244 16.26 -3.01 -8.13
N ASN A 245 15.27 -3.86 -7.85
CA ASN A 245 15.50 -5.15 -7.19
C ASN A 245 16.31 -6.10 -8.08
N ASP A 246 15.95 -6.20 -9.36
CA ASP A 246 16.70 -7.00 -10.34
C ASP A 246 18.14 -6.51 -10.47
N ALA A 247 18.37 -5.19 -10.56
CA ALA A 247 19.72 -4.63 -10.65
C ALA A 247 20.57 -4.94 -9.40
N ARG A 248 19.97 -4.87 -8.20
CA ARG A 248 20.62 -5.23 -6.93
C ARG A 248 20.98 -6.72 -6.91
N ASP A 249 20.07 -7.58 -7.34
CA ASP A 249 20.25 -9.02 -7.29
C ASP A 249 21.25 -9.49 -8.35
N ASP A 250 21.26 -8.87 -9.53
CA ASP A 250 22.24 -9.12 -10.58
C ASP A 250 23.64 -8.67 -10.14
N TYR A 251 23.77 -7.50 -9.51
CA TYR A 251 25.03 -7.08 -8.88
C TYR A 251 25.49 -8.07 -7.80
N SER A 252 24.56 -8.56 -6.98
CA SER A 252 24.86 -9.55 -5.93
C SER A 252 25.32 -10.90 -6.52
N LYS A 253 24.73 -11.34 -7.63
CA LYS A 253 25.16 -12.53 -8.37
C LYS A 253 26.56 -12.35 -8.96
N LEU A 254 26.83 -11.20 -9.57
CA LEU A 254 28.16 -10.87 -10.12
C LEU A 254 29.24 -10.88 -9.03
N LEU A 255 28.95 -10.36 -7.84
CA LEU A 255 29.88 -10.42 -6.69
C LEU A 255 30.14 -11.86 -6.23
N LYS A 256 29.11 -12.70 -6.14
CA LYS A 256 29.26 -14.12 -5.79
C LYS A 256 30.12 -14.88 -6.80
N GLN A 257 29.91 -14.63 -8.10
CA GLN A 257 30.71 -15.24 -9.17
C GLN A 257 32.18 -14.77 -9.16
N LYS A 258 32.45 -13.50 -8.86
CA LYS A 258 33.82 -12.98 -8.74
C LYS A 258 34.53 -13.49 -7.47
N ASN A 259 33.81 -13.65 -6.37
CA ASN A 259 34.36 -14.20 -5.13
C ASN A 259 34.68 -15.71 -5.22
N THR A 260 34.09 -16.45 -6.17
CA THR A 260 34.52 -17.83 -6.45
C THR A 260 35.84 -17.91 -7.21
N THR A 261 36.29 -16.82 -7.85
CA THR A 261 37.51 -16.80 -8.66
C THR A 261 38.70 -16.08 -8.02
N ASP A 262 38.48 -15.20 -7.05
CA ASP A 262 39.58 -14.44 -6.43
C ASP A 262 39.41 -14.33 -4.90
N GLY A 263 40.19 -15.12 -4.19
CA GLY A 263 40.06 -15.37 -2.74
C GLY A 263 40.61 -14.26 -1.83
N VAL A 264 40.34 -12.98 -2.11
CA VAL A 264 40.85 -11.87 -1.28
C VAL A 264 39.81 -10.74 -1.16
N PHE A 265 38.87 -10.86 -0.23
CA PHE A 265 38.16 -9.71 0.34
C PHE A 265 38.35 -9.62 1.86
N PRO A 266 38.47 -8.40 2.44
CA PRO A 266 38.72 -8.24 3.86
C PRO A 266 37.53 -8.71 4.71
N HIS A 267 37.84 -9.19 5.91
CA HIS A 267 36.93 -9.87 6.84
C HIS A 267 35.62 -9.10 7.18
N TRP A 268 35.54 -7.77 7.00
CA TRP A 268 34.34 -6.96 7.25
C TRP A 268 33.25 -7.05 6.15
N PHE A 269 33.53 -7.75 5.05
CA PHE A 269 32.56 -8.04 3.98
C PHE A 269 31.94 -9.45 4.07
N ARG A 270 32.29 -10.25 5.08
CA ARG A 270 31.64 -11.53 5.34
C ARG A 270 30.30 -11.29 6.03
N ALA A 271 29.23 -11.37 5.25
CA ALA A 271 27.83 -11.28 5.69
C ALA A 271 27.38 -12.54 6.47
N ASP A 272 28.15 -12.96 7.47
CA ASP A 272 27.74 -14.06 8.38
C ASP A 272 27.36 -13.56 9.78
N ASP A 273 27.51 -12.25 10.05
CA ASP A 273 27.06 -11.60 11.29
C ASP A 273 26.25 -10.33 10.97
N ASN A 274 25.20 -10.45 10.15
CA ASN A 274 24.13 -9.44 10.15
C ASN A 274 22.79 -10.12 10.36
N ASP A 275 22.28 -9.95 11.57
CA ASP A 275 20.94 -10.26 12.01
C ASP A 275 19.88 -9.61 11.12
N ASN A 276 18.77 -10.33 10.91
CA ASN A 276 17.42 -9.82 10.65
C ASN A 276 17.27 -8.57 9.77
N PHE A 277 17.29 -8.77 8.45
CA PHE A 277 16.41 -8.01 7.57
C PHE A 277 15.58 -9.02 6.79
N ASP A 278 14.34 -9.24 7.22
CA ASP A 278 13.34 -10.02 6.51
C ASP A 278 13.13 -9.41 5.11
N GLY A 279 13.87 -9.95 4.14
CA GLY A 279 13.49 -9.86 2.75
C GLY A 279 12.47 -10.95 2.51
N ASP A 280 11.19 -10.60 2.52
CA ASP A 280 10.12 -11.49 2.09
C ASP A 280 10.44 -12.02 0.69
N ASN A 281 10.93 -13.26 0.66
CA ASN A 281 11.25 -14.00 -0.53
C ASN A 281 9.93 -14.59 -1.07
N TYR A 282 9.19 -13.78 -1.85
CA TYR A 282 8.08 -14.29 -2.65
C TYR A 282 8.63 -14.94 -3.92
N ASP A 283 9.22 -16.12 -3.78
CA ASP A 283 9.39 -17.05 -4.88
C ASP A 283 8.00 -17.51 -5.30
N ASN A 284 7.51 -16.97 -6.42
CA ASN A 284 6.21 -17.28 -6.99
C ASN A 284 6.41 -18.29 -8.13
N GLU A 285 6.85 -19.50 -7.79
CA GLU A 285 6.84 -20.67 -8.66
C GLU A 285 6.31 -21.86 -7.87
N ASN A 286 5.05 -22.19 -8.16
CA ASN A 286 4.20 -23.30 -7.68
C ASN A 286 3.14 -22.92 -6.65
N ASP A 287 1.95 -22.57 -7.12
CA ASP A 287 0.76 -23.31 -6.66
C ASP A 287 -0.41 -23.20 -7.65
N PHE A 288 -0.47 -24.14 -8.59
CA PHE A 288 -1.72 -24.55 -9.22
C PHE A 288 -1.65 -26.05 -9.50
N ILE A 289 -1.87 -26.88 -8.48
CA ILE A 289 -2.34 -28.25 -8.67
C ILE A 289 -3.49 -28.50 -7.71
N VAL A 290 -4.68 -28.61 -8.30
CA VAL A 290 -5.85 -29.22 -7.67
C VAL A 290 -5.55 -30.71 -7.54
N HIS A 291 -5.36 -31.20 -6.32
CA HIS A 291 -5.60 -32.60 -6.00
C HIS A 291 -6.28 -32.70 -4.63
N GLU A 292 -7.55 -33.05 -4.72
CA GLU A 292 -8.36 -33.63 -3.65
C GLU A 292 -7.81 -35.02 -3.33
N GLU A 293 -7.47 -35.26 -2.06
CA GLU A 293 -7.61 -36.52 -1.28
C GLU A 293 -6.62 -36.55 -0.08
N HIS A 294 -7.09 -37.09 1.04
CA HIS A 294 -6.46 -37.11 2.37
C HIS A 294 -5.05 -37.73 2.43
N GLU A 295 -4.10 -37.10 3.16
CA GLU A 295 -3.42 -37.69 4.36
C GLU A 295 -2.17 -36.90 4.84
N VAL A 296 -2.08 -36.76 6.17
CA VAL A 296 -0.96 -36.38 7.07
C VAL A 296 -0.34 -34.97 6.97
N ASP A 297 -0.47 -34.23 8.08
CA ASP A 297 0.07 -32.88 8.36
C ASP A 297 1.51 -32.63 7.88
N GLN A 298 1.63 -31.83 6.83
CA GLN A 298 2.88 -31.36 6.21
C GLN A 298 3.67 -30.34 7.07
N TYR A 299 3.16 -29.97 8.25
CA TYR A 299 3.75 -28.95 9.13
C TYR A 299 4.73 -29.50 10.19
N THR A 300 5.02 -30.79 10.20
CA THR A 300 5.92 -31.42 11.20
C THR A 300 7.36 -31.63 10.73
N SER A 301 7.66 -31.48 9.44
CA SER A 301 9.02 -31.67 8.95
C SER A 301 9.85 -30.38 9.08
N VAL A 302 10.73 -30.35 10.07
CA VAL A 302 11.74 -29.30 10.21
C VAL A 302 12.66 -29.31 8.99
N GLY A 303 12.65 -28.25 8.18
CA GLY A 303 13.49 -28.14 6.98
C GLY A 303 15.00 -28.17 7.28
N LYS A 304 15.85 -28.34 6.24
CA LYS A 304 17.31 -28.51 6.38
C LYS A 304 18.00 -27.47 7.29
N LYS A 305 17.57 -26.21 7.24
CA LYS A 305 18.09 -25.14 8.11
C LYS A 305 17.64 -25.28 9.57
N GLY A 306 16.43 -25.79 9.80
CA GLY A 306 15.94 -26.06 11.16
C GLY A 306 16.63 -27.28 11.79
N GLN A 307 17.00 -28.29 11.00
CA GLN A 307 17.85 -29.39 11.45
C GLN A 307 19.24 -28.90 11.89
N GLN A 308 19.86 -28.01 11.09
CA GLN A 308 21.13 -27.39 11.46
C GLN A 308 21.04 -26.58 12.76
N ARG A 309 19.95 -25.83 12.97
CA ARG A 309 19.73 -25.07 14.22
C ARG A 309 19.52 -26.00 15.43
N LEU A 310 18.83 -27.13 15.25
CA LEU A 310 18.64 -28.13 16.29
C LEU A 310 19.97 -28.80 16.69
N GLU A 311 20.82 -29.11 15.71
CA GLU A 311 22.17 -29.65 15.96
C GLU A 311 23.05 -28.64 16.70
N GLN A 312 23.03 -27.36 16.27
CA GLN A 312 23.74 -26.29 16.97
C GLN A 312 23.23 -26.08 18.41
N MET A 313 21.92 -26.13 18.64
CA MET A 313 21.34 -26.06 19.98
C MET A 313 21.77 -27.26 20.85
N ALA A 314 21.86 -28.46 20.27
CA ALA A 314 22.32 -29.65 20.98
C ALA A 314 23.80 -29.56 21.38
N GLU A 315 24.66 -29.04 20.49
CA GLU A 315 26.07 -28.78 20.82
C GLU A 315 26.23 -27.73 21.92
N ILE A 316 25.48 -26.63 21.86
CA ILE A 316 25.47 -25.59 22.88
C ILE A 316 25.02 -26.14 24.24
N GLN A 317 23.99 -27.00 24.26
CA GLN A 317 23.55 -27.65 25.49
C GLN A 317 24.62 -28.59 26.07
N LYS A 318 25.34 -29.32 25.22
CA LYS A 318 26.43 -30.22 25.61
C LYS A 318 27.60 -29.44 26.22
N ILE A 319 27.97 -28.32 25.61
CA ILE A 319 28.99 -27.39 26.13
C ILE A 319 28.53 -26.78 27.46
N SER A 320 27.26 -26.37 27.59
CA SER A 320 26.73 -25.79 28.84
C SER A 320 26.68 -26.78 30.02
N ARG A 321 26.60 -28.09 29.73
CA ARG A 321 26.66 -29.16 30.75
C ARG A 321 28.10 -29.43 31.18
N ILE A 322 29.06 -29.31 30.28
CA ILE A 322 30.49 -29.46 30.60
C ILE A 322 30.97 -28.29 31.46
N LEU A 323 30.51 -27.06 31.19
CA LEU A 323 30.83 -25.87 31.98
C LEU A 323 30.12 -25.78 33.35
N ARG A 324 29.19 -26.69 33.64
CA ARG A 324 28.45 -26.78 34.91
C ARG A 324 28.99 -27.85 35.88
N ARG A 325 30.07 -28.52 35.52
CA ARG A 325 30.93 -29.30 36.43
C ARG A 325 32.25 -28.57 36.58
#